data_AF-A0A3P7KRS8-F1
#
_entry.id   AF-A0A3P7KRS8-F1
#
_cell.length_a   1.000
_cell.length_b   1.000
_cell.length_c   1.000
_cell.angle_alpha   90.00
_cell.angle_beta   90.00
_cell.angle_gamma   90.00
#
_symmetry.space_group_name_H-M   'P 1'
#
loop_
_entity.id
_entity.type
_entity.pdbx_description
1 polymer ?
#
loop_
_entity_poly.entity_id
_entity_poly.type
_entity_poly.pdbx_seq_one_letter_code
_entity_poly.pdbx_strand_id
1 'polypeptide(L)'
;MQYYGAKPEKVCRIGDNEWQVEGKHEEELYFVTLQASCTCDISLSGNVHCPLCSVCPYSWNCTCLDNRAGISCFHKHAMKLYGNAMALRSLSGAHTSTPERYESVPDFGRPHWHMWNHPRKQ
;
A
#
# COMPACT_ATOMS: atom_id res chain seq x y z
N MET A 1 14.10 13.14 -4.52
CA MET A 1 12.65 12.84 -4.52
C MET A 1 11.84 14.07 -4.94
N GLN A 2 12.24 14.77 -6.02
CA GLN A 2 11.62 16.03 -6.47
C GLN A 2 10.39 15.79 -7.39
N TYR A 3 10.17 14.56 -7.85
CA TYR A 3 9.22 14.29 -8.94
C TYR A 3 7.75 14.31 -8.50
N TYR A 4 7.42 13.78 -7.32
CA TYR A 4 6.12 14.00 -6.68
C TYR A 4 6.20 15.15 -5.69
N GLY A 5 6.74 16.30 -6.10
CA GLY A 5 6.77 17.50 -5.26
C GLY A 5 5.35 17.87 -4.83
N ALA A 6 4.93 17.40 -3.65
CA ALA A 6 3.61 17.60 -3.04
C ALA A 6 2.41 17.46 -4.00
N LYS A 7 2.42 16.45 -4.89
CA LYS A 7 1.30 16.15 -5.81
C LYS A 7 0.54 14.90 -5.40
N PRO A 8 -0.28 14.94 -4.32
CA PRO A 8 -1.02 13.78 -3.85
C PRO A 8 -2.06 13.27 -4.85
N GLU A 9 -2.49 14.10 -5.80
CA GLU A 9 -3.42 13.73 -6.88
C GLU A 9 -2.88 12.62 -7.78
N LYS A 10 -1.55 12.45 -7.85
CA LYS A 10 -0.89 11.43 -8.68
C LYS A 10 -0.93 10.02 -8.09
N VAL A 11 -1.53 9.83 -6.91
CA VAL A 11 -1.61 8.54 -6.21
C VAL A 11 -3.06 8.22 -5.94
N CYS A 12 -3.71 7.42 -6.77
CA CYS A 12 -5.09 7.01 -6.57
C CYS A 12 -5.17 5.66 -5.85
N ARG A 13 -5.94 5.54 -4.78
CA ARG A 13 -6.21 4.24 -4.13
C ARG A 13 -7.32 3.53 -4.91
N ILE A 14 -7.03 2.32 -5.38
CA ILE A 14 -7.95 1.53 -6.22
C ILE A 14 -8.46 0.26 -5.51
N GLY A 15 -7.87 -0.09 -4.38
CA GLY A 15 -8.30 -1.20 -3.53
C GLY A 15 -7.75 -1.09 -2.11
N ASP A 16 -8.02 -2.08 -1.27
CA ASP A 16 -7.59 -2.08 0.14
C ASP A 16 -6.07 -1.99 0.27
N ASN A 17 -5.36 -2.71 -0.59
CA ASN A 17 -3.91 -2.82 -0.57
C ASN A 17 -3.31 -2.45 -1.93
N GLU A 18 -4.03 -1.65 -2.72
CA GLU A 18 -3.67 -1.35 -4.11
C GLU A 18 -3.83 0.12 -4.46
N TRP A 19 -2.82 0.65 -5.13
CA TRP A 19 -2.75 2.03 -5.58
C TRP A 19 -2.29 2.11 -7.02
N GLN A 20 -2.90 3.01 -7.78
CA GLN A 20 -2.42 3.46 -9.07
C GLN A 20 -1.61 4.74 -8.87
N VAL A 21 -0.42 4.81 -9.47
CA VAL A 21 0.49 5.93 -9.36
C VAL A 21 0.90 6.38 -10.75
N GLU A 22 0.72 7.66 -11.05
CA GLU A 22 1.23 8.26 -12.30
C GLU A 22 2.75 8.32 -12.29
N GLY A 23 3.35 7.99 -13.42
CA GLY A 23 4.78 7.98 -13.65
C GLY A 23 5.38 9.35 -13.91
N LYS A 24 6.43 9.35 -14.73
CA LYS A 24 7.14 10.57 -15.14
C LYS A 24 6.26 11.37 -16.10
N HIS A 25 5.59 10.66 -17.00
CA HIS A 25 4.60 11.18 -17.95
C HIS A 25 3.19 10.79 -17.50
N GLU A 26 2.20 11.64 -17.78
CA GLU A 26 0.81 11.46 -17.30
C GLU A 26 0.13 10.22 -17.90
N GLU A 27 0.61 9.75 -19.05
CA GLU A 27 0.18 8.52 -19.71
C GLU A 27 0.77 7.24 -19.08
N GLU A 28 1.81 7.36 -18.27
CA GLU A 28 2.44 6.22 -17.61
C GLU A 28 1.74 5.93 -16.29
N LEU A 29 1.08 4.78 -16.20
CA LEU A 29 0.41 4.34 -14.99
C LEU A 29 1.08 3.09 -14.42
N TYR A 30 1.41 3.16 -13.14
CA TYR A 30 2.01 2.05 -12.41
C TYR A 30 1.12 1.61 -11.25
N PHE A 31 1.12 0.31 -10.99
CA PHE A 31 0.35 -0.28 -9.91
C PHE A 31 1.27 -0.65 -8.78
N VAL A 32 0.94 -0.20 -7.58
CA VAL A 32 1.64 -0.47 -6.33
C VAL A 32 0.73 -1.28 -5.44
N THR A 33 1.21 -2.43 -4.98
CA THR A 33 0.43 -3.35 -4.14
C THR A 33 1.18 -3.62 -2.85
N LEU A 34 0.51 -3.53 -1.70
CA LEU A 34 1.04 -4.02 -0.43
C LEU A 34 0.93 -5.55 -0.42
N GLN A 35 2.06 -6.26 -0.35
CA GLN A 35 2.06 -7.72 -0.33
C GLN A 35 1.95 -8.28 1.08
N ALA A 36 2.71 -7.70 2.01
CA ALA A 36 2.75 -8.13 3.40
C ALA A 36 3.22 -6.99 4.29
N SER A 37 2.89 -7.07 5.58
CA SER A 37 3.51 -6.21 6.58
C SER A 37 5.03 -6.38 6.57
N CYS A 38 5.76 -5.28 6.81
CA CYS A 38 7.22 -5.35 6.92
C CYS A 38 7.64 -6.27 8.07
N THR A 39 8.51 -7.24 7.78
CA THR A 39 9.08 -8.18 8.77
C THR A 39 10.58 -7.98 8.96
N CYS A 40 11.13 -6.85 8.51
CA CYS A 40 12.55 -6.55 8.73
C CYS A 40 12.83 -6.50 10.23
N ASP A 41 13.88 -7.19 10.65
CA ASP A 41 14.38 -7.10 12.02
C ASP A 41 14.69 -5.64 12.36
N ILE A 42 14.36 -5.20 13.57
CA ILE A 42 14.55 -3.82 14.02
C ILE A 42 16.03 -3.41 13.86
N SER A 43 16.95 -4.37 14.02
CA SER A 43 18.39 -4.18 13.81
C SER A 43 18.81 -3.91 12.37
N LEU A 44 18.06 -4.43 11.38
CA LEU A 44 18.30 -4.23 9.93
C LEU A 44 17.50 -3.07 9.35
N SER A 45 16.59 -2.49 10.14
CA SER A 45 15.63 -1.49 9.68
C SER A 45 16.29 -0.23 9.08
N GLY A 46 17.47 0.16 9.59
CA GLY A 46 18.16 1.37 9.12
C GLY A 46 18.69 1.30 7.68
N ASN A 47 19.05 0.11 7.18
CA ASN A 47 19.67 -0.04 5.86
C ASN A 47 18.67 -0.44 4.75
N VAL A 48 17.49 -0.90 5.15
CA VAL A 48 16.47 -1.41 4.20
C VAL A 48 15.37 -0.40 3.96
N HIS A 49 15.03 0.42 4.96
CA HIS A 49 13.96 1.38 4.84
C HIS A 49 14.46 2.71 4.33
N CYS A 50 13.58 3.42 3.62
CA CYS A 50 13.85 4.82 3.33
C CYS A 50 13.90 5.64 4.63
N PRO A 51 14.95 6.42 4.90
CA PRO A 51 15.02 7.25 6.10
C PRO A 51 13.99 8.39 6.11
N LEU A 52 13.42 8.74 4.95
CA LEU A 52 12.45 9.85 4.82
C LEU A 52 11.00 9.42 5.05
N CYS A 53 10.60 8.25 4.54
CA CYS A 53 9.21 7.81 4.57
C CYS A 53 9.00 6.40 5.16
N SER A 54 10.09 5.77 5.62
CA SER A 54 10.10 4.42 6.19
C SER A 54 9.48 3.34 5.30
N VAL A 55 9.44 3.56 3.98
CA VAL A 55 8.98 2.53 3.05
C VAL A 55 10.01 1.41 2.99
N CYS A 56 9.55 0.17 3.09
CA CYS A 56 10.37 -1.02 2.93
C CYS A 56 10.20 -1.54 1.49
N PRO A 57 11.26 -1.76 0.71
CA PRO A 57 11.14 -2.24 -0.67
C PRO A 57 10.49 -3.62 -0.77
N TYR A 58 10.63 -4.46 0.26
CA TYR A 58 10.19 -5.85 0.27
C TYR A 58 8.74 -6.08 0.70
N SER A 59 8.10 -5.10 1.35
CA SER A 59 6.68 -5.21 1.73
C SER A 59 5.72 -4.87 0.59
N TRP A 60 6.25 -4.37 -0.53
CA TRP A 60 5.47 -3.81 -1.62
C TRP A 60 5.91 -4.35 -2.95
N ASN A 61 4.97 -4.51 -3.87
CA ASN A 61 5.25 -4.72 -5.28
C ASN A 61 4.95 -3.45 -6.07
N CYS A 62 5.66 -3.25 -7.18
CA CYS A 62 5.32 -2.21 -8.14
C CYS A 62 5.55 -2.73 -9.55
N THR A 63 4.67 -2.36 -10.49
CA THR A 63 4.82 -2.74 -11.90
C THR A 63 5.95 -1.99 -12.61
N CYS A 64 6.55 -0.96 -11.99
CA CYS A 64 7.76 -0.38 -12.54
C CYS A 64 8.92 -1.36 -12.37
N LEU A 65 9.61 -1.67 -13.45
CA LEU A 65 10.71 -2.65 -13.49
C LEU A 65 11.96 -2.24 -12.66
N ASP A 66 11.92 -1.09 -11.99
CA ASP A 66 12.99 -0.57 -11.14
C ASP A 66 12.93 -1.09 -9.68
N ASN A 67 12.45 -2.31 -9.47
CA ASN A 67 12.34 -2.92 -8.15
C ASN A 67 13.66 -3.60 -7.75
N ARG A 68 14.71 -2.81 -7.53
CA ARG A 68 16.03 -3.32 -7.13
C ARG A 68 16.01 -3.76 -5.67
N ALA A 69 16.73 -4.84 -5.35
CA ALA A 69 16.86 -5.32 -3.97
C ALA A 69 17.40 -4.20 -3.06
N GLY A 70 16.70 -3.94 -1.95
CA GLY A 70 17.07 -2.92 -0.97
C GLY A 70 16.75 -1.47 -1.37
N ILE A 71 16.21 -1.21 -2.56
CA ILE A 71 15.89 0.15 -3.02
C ILE A 71 14.42 0.21 -3.43
N SER A 72 13.67 1.12 -2.81
CA SER A 72 12.28 1.36 -3.20
C SER A 72 12.23 2.30 -4.41
N CYS A 73 11.39 1.96 -5.39
CA CYS A 73 11.12 2.86 -6.51
C CYS A 73 10.34 4.10 -6.07
N PHE A 74 10.41 5.17 -6.87
CA PHE A 74 9.72 6.43 -6.57
C PHE A 74 8.19 6.26 -6.42
N HIS A 75 7.55 5.30 -7.09
CA HIS A 75 6.11 4.99 -6.92
C HIS A 75 5.77 4.49 -5.51
N LYS A 76 6.58 3.60 -4.94
CA LYS A 76 6.40 3.10 -3.56
C LYS A 76 6.57 4.23 -2.55
N HIS A 77 7.52 5.14 -2.79
CA HIS A 77 7.68 6.35 -1.97
C HIS A 77 6.45 7.27 -2.05
N ALA A 78 5.94 7.52 -3.26
CA ALA A 78 4.78 8.38 -3.48
C ALA A 78 3.55 7.85 -2.74
N MET A 79 3.27 6.55 -2.86
CA MET A 79 2.19 5.92 -2.12
C MET A 79 2.38 6.05 -0.61
N LYS A 80 3.58 5.81 -0.08
CA LYS A 80 3.81 5.89 1.37
C LYS A 80 3.63 7.31 1.93
N LEU A 81 3.95 8.33 1.12
CA LEU A 81 3.82 9.74 1.48
C LEU A 81 2.40 10.28 1.29
N TYR A 82 1.70 9.87 0.23
CA TYR A 82 0.45 10.51 -0.22
C TYR A 82 -0.76 9.58 -0.27
N GLY A 83 -0.56 8.26 -0.29
CA GLY A 83 -1.64 7.27 -0.38
C GLY A 83 -2.62 7.30 0.79
N ASN A 84 -2.19 7.80 1.95
CA ASN A 84 -3.05 8.03 3.12
C ASN A 84 -3.65 9.45 3.17
N ALA A 85 -3.11 10.42 2.42
CA ALA A 85 -3.58 11.80 2.44
C ALA A 85 -5.01 11.94 1.89
N MET A 86 -5.41 11.07 0.94
CA MET A 86 -6.79 11.03 0.45
C MET A 86 -7.76 10.29 1.37
N ALA A 87 -7.30 9.30 2.16
CA ALA A 87 -8.17 8.58 3.09
C ALA A 87 -8.71 9.50 4.21
N LEU A 88 -7.94 10.51 4.63
CA LEU A 88 -8.35 11.47 5.65
C LEU A 88 -9.37 12.51 5.13
N ARG A 89 -9.36 12.85 3.83
CA ARG A 89 -10.32 13.81 3.24
C ARG A 89 -11.74 13.27 3.17
N SER A 90 -11.90 11.94 3.15
CA SER A 90 -13.21 11.29 3.19
C SER A 90 -13.80 11.17 4.60
N LEU A 91 -13.01 11.45 5.65
CA LEU A 91 -13.45 11.35 7.05
C LEU A 91 -13.82 12.70 7.67
N SER A 92 -13.46 13.82 7.05
CA SER A 92 -13.78 15.17 7.53
C SER A 92 -15.20 15.66 7.18
N GLY A 93 -16.13 14.75 6.88
CA GLY A 93 -17.49 15.07 6.41
C GLY A 93 -18.64 14.62 7.31
N ALA A 94 -18.41 14.07 8.51
CA ALA A 94 -19.49 13.63 9.39
C ALA A 94 -19.27 14.07 10.84
N HIS A 95 -19.66 15.31 11.14
CA HIS A 95 -19.92 15.75 12.51
C HIS A 95 -21.41 15.51 12.82
N THR A 96 -21.73 14.63 13.77
CA THR A 96 -22.41 14.97 15.05
C THR A 96 -23.10 13.76 15.71
N SER A 97 -22.82 13.62 17.00
CA SER A 97 -23.71 13.14 18.08
C SER A 97 -23.89 11.64 18.36
N THR A 98 -23.21 11.25 19.45
CA THR A 98 -23.65 10.43 20.60
C THR A 98 -23.77 8.89 20.49
N PRO A 99 -23.56 8.18 21.62
CA PRO A 99 -23.15 6.78 21.67
C PRO A 99 -24.34 5.81 21.72
N GLU A 100 -24.13 4.60 22.23
CA GLU A 100 -25.13 3.57 22.59
C GLU A 100 -25.83 2.79 21.46
N ARG A 101 -25.35 1.57 21.20
CA ARG A 101 -25.95 0.31 21.67
C ARG A 101 -25.45 -0.87 20.81
N TYR A 102 -24.92 -1.88 21.51
CA TYR A 102 -24.61 -3.22 21.00
C TYR A 102 -25.85 -3.82 20.32
N GLU A 103 -25.71 -4.37 19.11
CA GLU A 103 -26.56 -5.46 18.61
C GLU A 103 -25.88 -6.20 17.43
N SER A 104 -25.40 -7.41 17.75
CA SER A 104 -25.38 -8.67 16.98
C SER A 104 -25.14 -8.65 15.47
N VAL A 105 -23.98 -9.17 15.04
CA VAL A 105 -23.66 -9.51 13.64
C VAL A 105 -24.26 -10.88 13.30
N PRO A 106 -25.06 -11.03 12.22
CA PRO A 106 -25.46 -12.34 11.73
C PRO A 106 -24.30 -13.05 11.02
N ASP A 107 -24.11 -14.31 11.38
CA ASP A 107 -23.21 -15.29 10.77
C ASP A 107 -23.56 -15.48 9.29
N PHE A 108 -22.69 -15.02 8.39
CA PHE A 108 -22.71 -15.39 6.99
C PHE A 108 -21.42 -16.14 6.65
N GLY A 109 -21.51 -17.46 6.77
CA GLY A 109 -20.89 -18.46 5.88
C GLY A 109 -19.50 -18.15 5.32
N ARG A 110 -18.48 -18.76 5.92
CA ARG A 110 -17.13 -18.88 5.34
C ARG A 110 -17.18 -19.57 3.97
N PRO A 111 -16.58 -19.01 2.90
CA PRO A 111 -16.18 -19.82 1.75
C PRO A 111 -14.87 -20.56 2.06
N HIS A 112 -14.96 -21.88 1.99
CA HIS A 112 -13.87 -22.86 2.04
C HIS A 112 -13.05 -22.76 0.74
N TRP A 113 -11.91 -22.07 0.77
CA TRP A 113 -10.96 -22.08 -0.34
C TRP A 113 -10.04 -23.28 -0.23
N HIS A 114 -10.23 -24.22 -1.16
CA HIS A 114 -9.45 -25.44 -1.31
C HIS A 114 -7.97 -25.18 -1.64
N MET A 115 -7.15 -26.02 -1.01
CA MET A 115 -5.75 -26.37 -1.25
C MET A 115 -5.20 -26.05 -2.65
N TRP A 116 -4.12 -25.28 -2.70
CA TRP A 116 -3.19 -25.29 -3.83
C TRP A 116 -2.11 -26.34 -3.63
N ASN A 117 -2.10 -27.32 -4.53
CA ASN A 117 -1.08 -28.36 -4.66
C ASN A 117 0.24 -27.77 -5.17
N HIS A 118 1.34 -28.11 -4.49
CA HIS A 118 2.70 -27.92 -4.99
C HIS A 118 3.04 -28.95 -6.08
N PRO A 119 3.68 -28.56 -7.19
CA PRO A 119 4.33 -29.53 -8.07
C PRO A 119 5.66 -30.00 -7.46
N ARG A 120 5.80 -31.32 -7.27
CA ARG A 120 7.12 -31.96 -7.03
C ARG A 120 7.91 -31.95 -8.33
N LYS A 121 9.15 -31.49 -8.26
CA LYS A 121 10.16 -31.71 -9.28
C LYS A 121 10.49 -33.20 -9.36
N GLN A 122 10.56 -33.73 -10.57
CA GLN A 122 11.44 -34.84 -10.95
C GLN A 122 12.38 -34.33 -12.03
#